data_AF-A0A7S4JCY6-F1
#
_entry.id   AF-A0A7S4JCY6-F1
#
_cell.length_a   1.000
_cell.length_b   1.000
_cell.length_c   1.000
_cell.angle_alpha   90.00
_cell.angle_beta   90.00
_cell.angle_gamma   90.00
#
_symmetry.space_group_name_H-M   'P 1'
#
loop_
_entity.id
_entity.type
_entity.pdbx_description
1 polymer ?
#
loop_
_entity_poly.entity_id
_entity_poly.type
_entity_poly.pdbx_seq_one_letter_code
_entity_poly.pdbx_strand_id
1 'polypeptide(L)'
;SHMGGFDSSSNVLAGLKFGVKISGTHAHAFVQSFSGIEDLQQQEVKAADGSTVNLVDKVMAYRKQLGISKANLGELAAFIAYCQAFPSAFLALVDTYDCLESGIPNFLCCALALIELGYFPIGIRLDSGDLAEMSKSARKLFREIEEKFSIPNFASRLNIVASNDISEDSLHELNDKGHEIDMFGIGTNLVTCQAQPALGCVYKLVAMGSLPRIKISHDLVKVSIPGSKRVFRLFDSTGSPRVDLMMTDDEVKHDGAPKVGEAITCCHPLDASKRISFTPAQVEDVLTCVWDGKILTLVENVDAIRDRAKRELQALPEEHKRRFDPQPYNVSISEKLFKMMHDLWTSEAPTHSSASSS
;
A
#
# COMPACT_ATOMS: atom_id res chain seq x y z
N SER A 1 2.68 -3.83 3.20
CA SER A 1 2.65 -2.55 2.47
C SER A 1 3.51 -2.54 1.21
N HIS A 2 4.85 -2.69 1.28
CA HIS A 2 5.72 -2.66 0.08
C HIS A 2 5.30 -3.64 -1.01
N MET A 3 5.18 -4.92 -0.67
CA MET A 3 4.72 -5.97 -1.60
C MET A 3 3.33 -5.69 -2.20
N GLY A 4 2.48 -4.96 -1.48
CA GLY A 4 1.13 -4.61 -1.93
C GLY A 4 1.07 -3.37 -2.83
N GLY A 5 2.15 -2.60 -2.94
CA GLY A 5 2.19 -1.46 -3.87
C GLY A 5 2.92 -0.22 -3.38
N PHE A 6 3.15 -0.04 -2.07
CA PHE A 6 3.80 1.17 -1.53
C PHE A 6 5.27 1.29 -1.96
N ASP A 7 5.74 2.52 -2.18
CA ASP A 7 7.06 2.79 -2.77
C ASP A 7 8.22 2.87 -1.78
N SER A 8 7.92 3.17 -0.50
CA SER A 8 8.94 3.32 0.54
C SER A 8 8.34 3.15 1.94
N SER A 9 9.19 3.08 2.95
CA SER A 9 8.78 2.96 4.35
C SER A 9 9.66 3.81 5.27
N SER A 10 9.09 4.32 6.36
CA SER A 10 9.87 4.90 7.47
C SER A 10 10.52 3.86 8.38
N ASN A 11 10.16 2.58 8.23
CA ASN A 11 10.67 1.51 9.08
C ASN A 11 12.08 1.08 8.65
N VAL A 12 13.09 1.56 9.36
CA VAL A 12 14.51 1.27 9.07
C VAL A 12 14.87 -0.21 9.15
N LEU A 13 14.18 -0.99 9.99
CA LEU A 13 14.41 -2.44 10.08
C LEU A 13 13.95 -3.15 8.81
N ALA A 14 12.86 -2.69 8.18
CA ALA A 14 12.40 -3.21 6.90
C ALA A 14 13.41 -2.92 5.79
N GLY A 15 14.00 -1.71 5.77
CA GLY A 15 15.08 -1.38 4.83
C GLY A 15 16.31 -2.25 5.03
N LEU A 16 16.75 -2.44 6.29
CA LEU A 16 17.90 -3.27 6.62
C LEU A 16 17.70 -4.74 6.24
N LYS A 17 16.53 -5.31 6.55
CA LYS A 17 16.28 -6.75 6.35
C LYS A 17 15.86 -7.12 4.92
N PHE A 18 15.14 -6.22 4.25
CA PHE A 18 14.47 -6.55 3.00
C PHE A 18 14.83 -5.61 1.83
N GLY A 19 15.71 -4.63 2.04
CA GLY A 19 16.11 -3.69 0.99
C GLY A 19 15.01 -2.70 0.59
N VAL A 20 13.94 -2.59 1.38
CA VAL A 20 12.86 -1.62 1.13
C VAL A 20 13.40 -0.20 1.19
N LYS A 21 13.09 0.62 0.18
CA LYS A 21 13.49 2.03 0.15
C LYS A 21 13.01 2.75 1.41
N ILE A 22 13.93 3.42 2.10
CA ILE A 22 13.60 4.22 3.28
C ILE A 22 13.31 5.66 2.89
N SER A 23 12.24 6.21 3.45
CA SER A 23 11.85 7.61 3.31
C SER A 23 11.29 8.12 4.64
N GLY A 24 11.44 9.43 4.87
CA GLY A 24 11.00 10.06 6.10
C GLY A 24 11.51 11.50 6.19
N THR A 25 10.97 12.24 7.15
CA THR A 25 11.33 13.63 7.44
C THR A 25 11.57 13.78 8.94
N HIS A 26 11.82 15.02 9.39
CA HIS A 26 11.73 15.34 10.81
C HIS A 26 10.27 15.39 11.30
N ALA A 27 10.10 15.50 12.62
CA ALA A 27 8.81 15.54 13.31
C ALA A 27 8.57 16.88 14.00
N HIS A 28 7.34 17.15 14.45
CA HIS A 28 6.98 18.37 15.18
C HIS A 28 7.85 18.57 16.42
N ALA A 29 8.17 17.51 17.17
CA ALA A 29 9.03 17.58 18.35
C ALA A 29 10.42 18.16 18.05
N PHE A 30 10.97 17.91 16.86
CA PHE A 30 12.23 18.52 16.45
C PHE A 30 12.06 20.04 16.26
N VAL A 31 11.01 20.46 15.56
CA VAL A 31 10.72 21.89 15.34
C VAL A 31 10.49 22.62 16.67
N GLN A 32 9.70 22.01 17.57
CA GLN A 32 9.37 22.56 18.88
C GLN A 32 10.56 22.62 19.85
N SER A 33 11.67 21.95 19.56
CA SER A 33 12.88 21.99 20.41
C SER A 33 13.69 23.28 20.26
N PHE A 34 13.32 24.15 19.31
CA PHE A 34 13.97 25.44 19.07
C PHE A 34 13.03 26.59 19.48
N SER A 35 13.57 27.54 20.24
CA SER A 35 12.94 28.79 20.63
C SER A 35 13.31 29.94 19.68
N GLY A 36 14.51 29.91 19.11
CA GLY A 36 15.00 30.97 18.21
C GLY A 36 16.33 30.64 17.54
N ILE A 37 16.86 31.62 16.80
CA ILE A 37 18.13 31.50 16.04
C ILE A 37 19.32 31.27 16.98
N GLU A 38 19.21 31.77 18.22
CA GLU A 38 20.18 31.62 19.30
C GLU A 38 20.43 30.16 19.72
N ASP A 39 19.50 29.24 19.42
CA ASP A 39 19.66 27.82 19.74
C ASP A 39 20.57 27.07 18.75
N LEU A 40 20.93 27.72 17.62
CA LEU A 40 21.85 27.15 16.64
C LEU A 40 23.29 27.13 17.17
N GLN A 41 23.83 25.94 17.36
CA GLN A 41 25.22 25.75 17.81
C GLN A 41 26.25 26.05 16.72
N GLN A 42 25.87 25.92 15.46
CA GLN A 42 26.71 26.16 14.30
C GLN A 42 25.96 27.05 13.31
N GLN A 43 26.69 27.92 12.62
CA GLN A 43 26.11 28.81 11.61
C GLN A 43 26.57 28.47 10.20
N GLU A 44 27.68 27.74 10.07
CA GLU A 44 28.32 27.43 8.80
C GLU A 44 27.88 26.09 8.23
N VAL A 45 27.85 25.99 6.90
CA VAL A 45 27.62 24.75 6.17
C VAL A 45 28.56 24.68 4.97
N LYS A 46 28.87 23.46 4.51
CA LYS A 46 29.62 23.22 3.28
C LYS A 46 28.70 23.38 2.06
N ALA A 47 29.01 24.32 1.18
CA ALA A 47 28.38 24.42 -0.14
C ALA A 47 28.81 23.24 -1.03
N ALA A 48 28.09 23.02 -2.14
CA ALA A 48 28.35 21.93 -3.08
C ALA A 48 29.73 22.05 -3.77
N ASP A 49 30.28 23.26 -3.86
CA ASP A 49 31.62 23.54 -4.38
C ASP A 49 32.74 23.32 -3.33
N GLY A 50 32.39 22.92 -2.10
CA GLY A 50 33.30 22.69 -0.99
C GLY A 50 33.63 23.92 -0.14
N SER A 51 33.16 25.11 -0.54
CA SER A 51 33.31 26.34 0.24
C SER A 51 32.49 26.29 1.53
N THR A 52 32.88 27.07 2.52
CA THR A 52 32.18 27.16 3.81
C THR A 52 31.50 28.50 3.91
N VAL A 53 30.21 28.47 4.24
CA VAL A 53 29.32 29.63 4.15
C VAL A 53 28.47 29.73 5.40
N ASN A 54 28.28 30.93 5.94
CA ASN A 54 27.31 31.18 7.01
C ASN A 54 25.89 31.07 6.43
N LEU A 55 25.21 29.96 6.72
CA LEU A 55 23.86 29.69 6.24
C LEU A 55 22.84 30.60 6.93
N VAL A 56 23.04 30.90 8.22
CA VAL A 56 22.14 31.75 8.99
C VAL A 56 22.05 33.13 8.35
N ASP A 57 23.20 33.74 8.03
CA ASP A 57 23.24 35.06 7.40
C ASP A 57 22.50 35.09 6.06
N LYS A 58 22.68 34.06 5.23
CA LYS A 58 21.97 33.94 3.94
C LYS A 58 20.46 33.78 4.12
N VAL A 59 20.03 32.91 5.04
CA VAL A 59 18.61 32.68 5.32
C VAL A 59 17.96 33.96 5.86
N MET A 60 18.64 34.68 6.75
CA MET A 60 18.14 35.94 7.30
C MET A 60 18.10 37.06 6.25
N ALA A 61 19.04 37.09 5.31
CA ALA A 61 18.99 38.00 4.16
C ALA A 61 17.76 37.73 3.29
N TYR A 62 17.47 36.46 2.96
CA TYR A 62 16.27 36.08 2.22
C TYR A 62 14.98 36.39 3.00
N ARG A 63 14.96 36.14 4.30
CA ARG A 63 13.83 36.50 5.18
C ARG A 63 13.51 38.00 5.08
N LYS A 64 14.54 38.84 5.12
CA LYS A 64 14.41 40.29 4.94
C LYS A 64 13.93 40.65 3.54
N GLN A 65 14.49 40.05 2.50
CA GLN A 65 14.13 40.31 1.10
C GLN A 65 12.69 39.90 0.75
N LEU A 66 12.19 38.84 1.39
CA LEU A 66 10.81 38.38 1.26
C LEU A 66 9.83 39.15 2.14
N GLY A 67 10.31 40.04 3.03
CA GLY A 67 9.45 40.82 3.92
C GLY A 67 8.79 39.99 5.02
N ILE A 68 9.37 38.83 5.38
CA ILE A 68 8.79 37.90 6.35
C ILE A 68 9.14 38.37 7.76
N SER A 69 8.15 38.95 8.45
CA SER A 69 8.33 39.49 9.81
C SER A 69 7.60 38.69 10.89
N LYS A 70 6.49 38.01 10.55
CA LYS A 70 5.61 37.34 11.52
C LYS A 70 5.87 35.85 11.72
N ALA A 71 6.61 35.20 10.81
CA ALA A 71 6.89 33.77 10.89
C ALA A 71 7.70 33.43 12.16
N ASN A 72 7.47 32.26 12.74
CA ASN A 72 8.11 31.80 13.96
C ASN A 72 9.63 31.63 13.76
N LEU A 73 10.45 32.21 14.65
CA LEU A 73 11.91 32.15 14.57
C LEU A 73 12.51 30.82 15.05
N GLY A 74 11.87 30.15 16.02
CA GLY A 74 12.26 28.81 16.44
C GLY A 74 12.05 27.79 15.32
N GLU A 75 10.93 27.88 14.61
CA GLU A 75 10.68 27.06 13.41
C GLU A 75 11.72 27.30 12.32
N LEU A 76 12.08 28.56 12.07
CA LEU A 76 13.16 28.90 11.14
C LEU A 76 14.50 28.30 11.59
N ALA A 77 14.84 28.41 12.88
CA ALA A 77 16.05 27.83 13.44
C ALA A 77 16.09 26.32 13.26
N ALA A 78 14.98 25.62 13.51
CA ALA A 78 14.88 24.19 13.27
C ALA A 78 15.13 23.82 11.80
N PHE A 79 14.58 24.60 10.86
CA PHE A 79 14.81 24.37 9.43
C PHE A 79 16.26 24.62 9.02
N ILE A 80 16.89 25.68 9.54
CA ILE A 80 18.32 25.93 9.34
C ILE A 80 19.15 24.76 9.87
N ALA A 81 18.89 24.31 11.09
CA ALA A 81 19.60 23.16 11.69
C ALA A 81 19.46 21.90 10.82
N TYR A 82 18.26 21.65 10.29
CA TYR A 82 18.03 20.54 9.39
C TYR A 82 18.77 20.69 8.06
N CYS A 83 18.83 21.90 7.50
CA CYS A 83 19.59 22.20 6.28
C CYS A 83 21.10 22.02 6.48
N GLN A 84 21.62 22.36 7.66
CA GLN A 84 23.03 22.14 8.01
C GLN A 84 23.38 20.65 8.06
N ALA A 85 22.51 19.83 8.64
CA ALA A 85 22.72 18.39 8.75
C ALA A 85 22.46 17.64 7.42
N PHE A 86 21.45 18.07 6.65
CA PHE A 86 20.93 17.36 5.48
C PHE A 86 20.69 18.28 4.27
N PRO A 87 21.72 18.97 3.76
CA PRO A 87 21.54 20.01 2.74
C PRO A 87 20.95 19.49 1.42
N SER A 88 21.21 18.23 1.07
CA SER A 88 20.68 17.58 -0.14
C SER A 88 19.35 16.85 0.06
N ALA A 89 18.79 16.85 1.29
CA ALA A 89 17.60 16.09 1.65
C ALA A 89 16.59 16.90 2.48
N PHE A 90 16.61 18.23 2.34
CA PHE A 90 15.74 19.12 3.10
C PHE A 90 14.27 19.00 2.68
N LEU A 91 13.46 18.38 3.53
CA LEU A 91 12.01 18.26 3.40
C LEU A 91 11.37 18.77 4.69
N ALA A 92 10.73 19.94 4.63
CA ALA A 92 10.31 20.67 5.83
C ALA A 92 8.89 20.33 6.26
N LEU A 93 8.69 20.04 7.55
CA LEU A 93 7.35 19.97 8.17
C LEU A 93 6.86 21.37 8.51
N VAL A 94 5.87 21.87 7.78
CA VAL A 94 5.54 23.32 7.75
C VAL A 94 4.33 23.73 8.57
N ASP A 95 3.62 22.80 9.19
CA ASP A 95 2.37 23.08 9.91
C ASP A 95 2.49 22.92 11.43
N THR A 96 3.68 23.19 11.99
CA THR A 96 3.87 23.16 13.45
C THR A 96 3.19 24.32 14.15
N TYR A 97 3.21 25.52 13.54
CA TYR A 97 2.56 26.72 14.09
C TYR A 97 1.49 27.27 13.15
N ASP A 98 1.89 27.66 11.94
CA ASP A 98 0.98 28.09 10.87
C ASP A 98 1.64 27.80 9.52
N CYS A 99 0.95 27.06 8.66
CA CYS A 99 1.49 26.63 7.38
C CYS A 99 1.79 27.79 6.42
N LEU A 100 0.88 28.75 6.30
CA LEU A 100 0.96 29.82 5.29
C LEU A 100 1.65 31.08 5.82
N GLU A 101 1.51 31.38 7.12
CA GLU A 101 2.09 32.56 7.74
C GLU A 101 3.48 32.30 8.36
N SER A 102 3.84 31.03 8.61
CA SER A 102 5.11 30.67 9.24
C SER A 102 5.93 29.64 8.48
N GLY A 103 5.43 28.41 8.34
CA GLY A 103 6.23 27.27 7.87
C GLY A 103 6.67 27.38 6.43
N ILE A 104 5.74 27.62 5.48
CA ILE A 104 6.11 27.80 4.07
C ILE A 104 7.01 29.04 3.89
N PRO A 105 6.72 30.21 4.47
CA PRO A 105 7.64 31.35 4.45
C PRO A 105 9.06 31.01 4.95
N ASN A 106 9.17 30.33 6.10
CA ASN A 106 10.46 29.91 6.66
C ASN A 106 11.19 28.90 5.77
N PHE A 107 10.45 27.93 5.22
CA PHE A 107 10.97 26.96 4.24
C PHE A 107 11.53 27.66 3.02
N LEU A 108 10.83 28.65 2.45
CA LEU A 108 11.26 29.38 1.26
C LEU A 108 12.58 30.14 1.51
N CYS A 109 12.76 30.74 2.69
CA CYS A 109 14.05 31.36 3.05
C CYS A 109 15.21 30.35 3.02
N CYS A 110 14.99 29.16 3.58
CA CYS A 110 15.99 28.09 3.63
C CYS A 110 16.23 27.49 2.23
N ALA A 111 15.18 27.27 1.46
CA ALA A 111 15.21 26.74 0.10
C ALA A 111 16.07 27.62 -0.83
N LEU A 112 15.84 28.94 -0.81
CA LEU A 112 16.59 29.89 -1.63
C LEU A 112 18.07 29.93 -1.22
N ALA A 113 18.36 29.93 0.08
CA ALA A 113 19.73 29.86 0.57
C ALA A 113 20.44 28.57 0.15
N LEU A 114 19.77 27.41 0.24
CA LEU A 114 20.33 26.13 -0.22
C LEU A 114 20.64 26.11 -1.72
N ILE A 115 19.78 26.73 -2.54
CA ILE A 115 19.98 26.85 -3.99
C ILE A 115 21.23 27.65 -4.32
N GLU A 116 21.48 28.76 -3.62
CA GLU A 116 22.74 29.50 -3.77
C GLU A 116 23.97 28.67 -3.41
N LEU A 117 23.82 27.71 -2.49
CA LEU A 117 24.88 26.81 -2.06
C LEU A 117 25.06 25.61 -3.01
N GLY A 118 24.29 25.52 -4.09
CA GLY A 118 24.36 24.43 -5.07
C GLY A 118 23.60 23.17 -4.64
N TYR A 119 22.78 23.24 -3.59
CA TYR A 119 21.84 22.18 -3.23
C TYR A 119 20.44 22.48 -3.71
N PHE A 120 19.56 21.49 -3.68
CA PHE A 120 18.15 21.72 -3.99
C PHE A 120 17.28 21.07 -2.90
N PRO A 121 16.35 21.81 -2.29
CA PRO A 121 15.41 21.25 -1.31
C PRO A 121 14.50 20.19 -1.94
N ILE A 122 14.07 19.21 -1.14
CA ILE A 122 13.17 18.15 -1.58
C ILE A 122 11.73 18.65 -1.64
N GLY A 123 11.29 19.49 -0.70
CA GLY A 123 9.89 19.89 -0.61
C GLY A 123 9.39 20.28 0.78
N ILE A 124 8.07 20.22 0.94
CA ILE A 124 7.37 20.42 2.23
C ILE A 124 6.49 19.20 2.59
N ARG A 125 6.19 19.06 3.87
CA ARG A 125 5.22 18.09 4.42
C ARG A 125 4.09 18.83 5.14
N LEU A 126 2.84 18.46 4.81
CA LEU A 126 1.59 18.91 5.42
C LEU A 126 1.00 17.77 6.27
N ASP A 127 0.69 18.03 7.54
CA ASP A 127 0.23 17.03 8.52
C ASP A 127 -1.17 17.34 9.10
N SER A 128 -1.81 18.42 8.68
CA SER A 128 -3.08 18.90 9.23
C SER A 128 -3.82 19.84 8.27
N GLY A 129 -5.07 20.19 8.60
CA GLY A 129 -5.92 21.12 7.84
C GLY A 129 -6.56 20.54 6.57
N ASP A 130 -7.11 21.40 5.70
CA ASP A 130 -7.61 20.98 4.38
C ASP A 130 -6.41 20.82 3.43
N LEU A 131 -5.93 19.58 3.33
CA LEU A 131 -4.74 19.22 2.56
C LEU A 131 -4.86 19.60 1.06
N ALA A 132 -6.05 19.54 0.47
CA ALA A 132 -6.24 19.92 -0.93
C ALA A 132 -6.00 21.43 -1.11
N GLU A 133 -6.67 22.26 -0.32
CA GLU A 133 -6.53 23.72 -0.40
C GLU A 133 -5.15 24.20 0.04
N MET A 134 -4.56 23.57 1.06
CA MET A 134 -3.21 23.88 1.52
C MET A 134 -2.16 23.52 0.47
N SER A 135 -2.28 22.37 -0.21
CA SER A 135 -1.35 22.00 -1.28
C SER A 135 -1.40 22.96 -2.47
N LYS A 136 -2.61 23.40 -2.88
CA LYS A 136 -2.79 24.41 -3.93
C LYS A 136 -2.16 25.75 -3.54
N SER A 137 -2.38 26.17 -2.30
CA SER A 137 -1.83 27.41 -1.76
C SER A 137 -0.30 27.37 -1.71
N ALA A 138 0.28 26.25 -1.27
CA ALA A 138 1.72 26.04 -1.26
C ALA A 138 2.31 26.07 -2.67
N ARG A 139 1.70 25.35 -3.63
CA ARG A 139 2.16 25.33 -5.03
C ARG A 139 2.10 26.72 -5.66
N LYS A 140 1.05 27.50 -5.37
CA LYS A 140 0.93 28.89 -5.82
C LYS A 140 2.08 29.75 -5.31
N LEU A 141 2.40 29.69 -4.01
CA LEU A 141 3.55 30.40 -3.43
C LEU A 141 4.87 29.96 -4.07
N PHE A 142 5.04 28.68 -4.39
CA PHE A 142 6.23 28.21 -5.09
C PHE A 142 6.36 28.82 -6.50
N ARG A 143 5.25 28.93 -7.25
CA ARG A 143 5.24 29.59 -8.58
C ARG A 143 5.57 31.08 -8.47
N GLU A 144 5.05 31.77 -7.44
CA GLU A 144 5.37 33.18 -7.19
C GLU A 144 6.87 33.38 -6.91
N ILE A 145 7.50 32.47 -6.16
CA ILE A 145 8.95 32.50 -5.90
C ILE A 145 9.76 32.16 -7.14
N GLU A 146 9.33 31.17 -7.92
CA GLU A 146 9.93 30.81 -9.21
C GLU A 146 10.01 32.03 -10.13
N GLU A 147 8.91 32.77 -10.28
CA GLU A 147 8.86 34.00 -11.07
C GLU A 147 9.74 35.10 -10.47
N LYS A 148 9.60 35.36 -9.16
CA LYS A 148 10.29 36.47 -8.47
C LYS A 148 11.81 36.34 -8.50
N PHE A 149 12.34 35.12 -8.40
CA PHE A 149 13.79 34.87 -8.39
C PHE A 149 14.30 34.28 -9.71
N SER A 150 13.42 34.08 -10.70
CA SER A 150 13.76 33.49 -12.00
C SER A 150 14.49 32.14 -11.87
N ILE A 151 14.00 31.27 -10.98
CA ILE A 151 14.58 29.95 -10.71
C ILE A 151 13.79 28.90 -11.50
N PRO A 152 14.27 28.45 -12.67
CA PRO A 152 13.48 27.63 -13.56
C PRO A 152 13.10 26.28 -12.91
N ASN A 153 11.84 25.89 -13.06
CA ASN A 153 11.28 24.65 -12.53
C ASN A 153 11.34 24.56 -10.99
N PHE A 154 11.45 25.68 -10.27
CA PHE A 154 11.49 25.66 -8.82
C PHE A 154 10.20 25.06 -8.25
N ALA A 155 9.04 25.52 -8.73
CA ALA A 155 7.75 25.05 -8.23
C ALA A 155 7.47 23.59 -8.59
N SER A 156 7.87 23.13 -9.77
CA SER A 156 7.63 21.75 -10.22
C SER A 156 8.61 20.72 -9.64
N ARG A 157 9.78 21.15 -9.17
CA ARG A 157 10.77 20.25 -8.55
C ARG A 157 10.55 20.02 -7.06
N LEU A 158 9.81 20.90 -6.39
CA LEU A 158 9.50 20.77 -4.96
C LEU A 158 8.36 19.78 -4.75
N ASN A 159 8.58 18.74 -3.95
CA ASN A 159 7.50 17.82 -3.60
C ASN A 159 6.60 18.41 -2.51
N ILE A 160 5.30 18.20 -2.62
CA ILE A 160 4.33 18.42 -1.55
C ILE A 160 3.93 17.04 -1.02
N VAL A 161 4.35 16.75 0.20
CA VAL A 161 4.01 15.50 0.90
C VAL A 161 2.85 15.78 1.85
N ALA A 162 1.84 14.91 1.88
CA ALA A 162 0.74 15.00 2.82
C ALA A 162 0.67 13.75 3.71
N SER A 163 0.50 13.94 5.02
CA SER A 163 0.37 12.86 6.00
C SER A 163 -0.59 13.24 7.12
N ASN A 164 -1.86 12.87 7.05
CA ASN A 164 -2.79 13.07 8.17
C ASN A 164 -3.96 12.11 8.10
N ASP A 165 -3.95 11.06 8.92
CA ASP A 165 -4.99 10.02 9.00
C ASP A 165 -5.57 9.59 7.63
N ILE A 166 -4.70 9.51 6.62
CA ILE A 166 -5.11 9.29 5.24
C ILE A 166 -5.72 7.90 5.12
N SER A 167 -6.95 7.84 4.62
CA SER A 167 -7.70 6.63 4.27
C SER A 167 -7.97 6.59 2.76
N GLU A 168 -8.44 5.46 2.25
CA GLU A 168 -8.90 5.34 0.86
C GLU A 168 -9.96 6.39 0.53
N ASP A 169 -10.94 6.59 1.42
CA ASP A 169 -12.00 7.58 1.25
C ASP A 169 -11.42 9.00 1.12
N SER A 170 -10.49 9.37 2.00
CA SER A 170 -9.85 10.69 1.95
C SER A 170 -9.03 10.90 0.66
N LEU A 171 -8.39 9.86 0.11
CA LEU A 171 -7.66 9.96 -1.15
C LEU A 171 -8.60 10.25 -2.32
N HIS A 172 -9.79 9.65 -2.33
CA HIS A 172 -10.81 9.96 -3.33
C HIS A 172 -11.34 11.39 -3.17
N GLU A 173 -11.65 11.83 -1.96
CA GLU A 173 -12.09 13.21 -1.70
C GLU A 173 -11.04 14.24 -2.14
N LEU A 174 -9.75 13.98 -1.89
CA LEU A 174 -8.66 14.83 -2.35
C LEU A 174 -8.61 14.89 -3.88
N ASN A 175 -8.73 13.75 -4.55
CA ASN A 175 -8.76 13.70 -6.02
C ASN A 175 -9.97 14.46 -6.59
N ASP A 176 -11.15 14.30 -6.00
CA ASP A 176 -12.39 14.97 -6.43
C ASP A 176 -12.31 16.49 -6.28
N LYS A 177 -11.71 16.98 -5.18
CA LYS A 177 -11.42 18.41 -4.96
C LYS A 177 -10.31 18.96 -5.86
N GLY A 178 -9.51 18.07 -6.46
CA GLY A 178 -8.20 18.37 -7.03
C GLY A 178 -7.20 18.79 -5.95
N HIS A 179 -5.93 18.38 -6.09
CA HIS A 179 -4.85 18.75 -5.18
C HIS A 179 -3.53 18.90 -5.94
N GLU A 180 -2.53 19.49 -5.28
CA GLU A 180 -1.16 19.63 -5.79
C GLU A 180 -0.15 18.79 -5.00
N ILE A 181 -0.64 17.79 -4.24
CA ILE A 181 0.15 16.81 -3.47
C ILE A 181 0.82 15.80 -4.41
N ASP A 182 2.12 15.55 -4.19
CA ASP A 182 2.94 14.62 -4.98
C ASP A 182 3.16 13.26 -4.27
N MET A 183 3.04 13.23 -2.94
CA MET A 183 3.29 12.03 -2.14
C MET A 183 2.37 11.96 -0.91
N PHE A 184 1.86 10.76 -0.64
CA PHE A 184 1.02 10.48 0.52
C PHE A 184 1.74 9.61 1.55
N GLY A 185 1.82 10.09 2.78
CA GLY A 185 2.26 9.32 3.95
C GLY A 185 1.06 8.71 4.67
N ILE A 186 0.91 7.39 4.57
CA ILE A 186 -0.23 6.66 5.15
C ILE A 186 0.23 5.78 6.31
N GLY A 187 -0.30 6.05 7.50
CA GLY A 187 0.04 5.38 8.75
C GLY A 187 -1.03 4.38 9.21
N THR A 188 -1.81 4.80 10.20
CA THR A 188 -2.77 3.96 10.96
C THR A 188 -3.69 3.13 10.07
N ASN A 189 -4.46 3.78 9.19
CA ASN A 189 -5.42 3.11 8.31
C ASN A 189 -4.82 1.92 7.54
N LEU A 190 -3.58 2.06 7.06
CA LEU A 190 -2.88 1.02 6.32
C LEU A 190 -2.37 -0.10 7.24
N VAL A 191 -1.63 0.26 8.29
CA VAL A 191 -0.90 -0.72 9.13
C VAL A 191 -1.85 -1.54 10.00
N THR A 192 -2.95 -0.94 10.44
CA THR A 192 -3.95 -1.65 11.26
C THR A 192 -5.07 -2.26 10.43
N CYS A 193 -5.09 -2.05 9.11
CA CYS A 193 -6.19 -2.40 8.22
C CYS A 193 -7.54 -1.94 8.81
N GLN A 194 -7.67 -0.65 9.15
CA GLN A 194 -8.70 -0.14 10.06
C GLN A 194 -10.14 -0.55 9.69
N ALA A 195 -10.47 -0.59 8.39
CA ALA A 195 -11.79 -1.02 7.92
C ALA A 195 -12.10 -2.50 8.21
N GLN A 196 -11.06 -3.36 8.18
CA GLN A 196 -11.17 -4.79 8.46
C GLN A 196 -9.83 -5.32 9.01
N PRO A 197 -9.62 -5.27 10.34
CA PRO A 197 -8.32 -5.60 10.94
C PRO A 197 -7.98 -7.10 10.94
N ALA A 198 -8.88 -7.95 10.42
CA ALA A 198 -8.70 -9.39 10.36
C ALA A 198 -9.24 -9.98 9.05
N LEU A 199 -8.47 -10.87 8.43
CA LEU A 199 -8.87 -11.55 7.19
C LEU A 199 -9.83 -12.74 7.43
N GLY A 200 -9.80 -13.36 8.61
CA GLY A 200 -10.64 -14.52 8.92
C GLY A 200 -10.12 -15.87 8.41
N CYS A 201 -8.80 -16.00 8.18
CA CYS A 201 -8.18 -17.27 7.77
C CYS A 201 -8.42 -18.40 8.78
N VAL A 202 -8.58 -19.63 8.27
CA VAL A 202 -8.81 -20.82 9.09
C VAL A 202 -7.86 -21.96 8.72
N TYR A 203 -7.50 -22.79 9.69
CA TYR A 203 -6.83 -24.07 9.50
C TYR A 203 -7.81 -25.20 9.83
N LYS A 204 -7.99 -26.15 8.90
CA LYS A 204 -8.97 -27.24 9.02
C LYS A 204 -8.38 -28.56 8.52
N LEU A 205 -8.69 -29.64 9.24
CA LEU A 205 -8.44 -31.00 8.78
C LEU A 205 -9.39 -31.32 7.62
N VAL A 206 -8.84 -31.70 6.47
CA VAL A 206 -9.63 -32.05 5.28
C VAL A 206 -9.52 -33.53 4.92
N ALA A 207 -8.49 -34.23 5.39
CA ALA A 207 -8.30 -35.66 5.21
C ALA A 207 -7.40 -36.25 6.31
N MET A 208 -7.55 -37.55 6.58
CA MET A 208 -6.68 -38.34 7.46
C MET A 208 -6.33 -39.65 6.75
N GLY A 209 -5.07 -39.80 6.33
CA GLY A 209 -4.71 -40.82 5.34
C GLY A 209 -5.47 -40.57 4.03
N SER A 210 -6.08 -41.59 3.46
CA SER A 210 -6.96 -41.48 2.28
C SER A 210 -8.41 -41.11 2.63
N LEU A 211 -8.77 -40.95 3.91
CA LEU A 211 -10.15 -40.69 4.33
C LEU A 211 -10.44 -39.18 4.34
N PRO A 212 -11.37 -38.68 3.51
CA PRO A 212 -11.79 -37.28 3.55
C PRO A 212 -12.53 -36.95 4.86
N ARG A 213 -12.39 -35.70 5.33
CA ARG A 213 -13.05 -35.18 6.53
C ARG A 213 -13.82 -33.91 6.21
N ILE A 214 -15.04 -33.82 6.74
CA ILE A 214 -15.92 -32.66 6.60
C ILE A 214 -16.32 -32.16 7.99
N LYS A 215 -16.35 -30.84 8.16
CA LYS A 215 -16.94 -30.16 9.30
C LYS A 215 -18.24 -29.53 8.85
N ILE A 216 -19.35 -30.05 9.35
CA ILE A 216 -20.70 -29.50 9.11
C ILE A 216 -20.94 -28.33 10.06
N SER A 217 -21.80 -27.40 9.65
CA SER A 217 -22.14 -26.18 10.38
C SER A 217 -23.60 -25.83 10.10
N HIS A 218 -24.30 -25.23 11.06
CA HIS A 218 -25.64 -24.67 10.84
C HIS A 218 -25.64 -23.53 9.80
N ASP A 219 -24.51 -22.83 9.70
CA ASP A 219 -24.24 -21.88 8.63
C ASP A 219 -23.54 -22.61 7.47
N LEU A 220 -24.22 -22.71 6.32
CA LEU A 220 -23.76 -23.45 5.13
C LEU A 220 -22.44 -22.90 4.59
N VAL A 221 -22.19 -21.60 4.73
CA VAL A 221 -20.93 -20.96 4.27
C VAL A 221 -19.73 -21.45 5.11
N LYS A 222 -19.99 -21.98 6.32
CA LYS A 222 -18.95 -22.51 7.23
C LYS A 222 -18.78 -24.03 7.14
N VAL A 223 -19.37 -24.68 6.14
CA VAL A 223 -19.11 -26.09 5.81
C VAL A 223 -17.78 -26.18 5.08
N SER A 224 -16.89 -27.08 5.53
CA SER A 224 -15.57 -27.24 4.91
C SER A 224 -15.62 -28.10 3.66
N ILE A 225 -14.85 -27.76 2.63
CA ILE A 225 -14.69 -28.62 1.45
C ILE A 225 -13.71 -29.78 1.78
N PRO A 226 -14.16 -31.05 1.74
CA PRO A 226 -13.37 -32.20 2.19
C PRO A 226 -12.26 -32.61 1.22
N GLY A 227 -11.41 -33.54 1.65
CA GLY A 227 -10.38 -34.20 0.84
C GLY A 227 -9.10 -33.39 0.63
N SER A 228 -8.01 -34.07 0.23
CA SER A 228 -6.81 -33.40 -0.30
C SER A 228 -7.13 -32.84 -1.69
N LYS A 229 -6.68 -31.62 -1.98
CA LYS A 229 -7.12 -30.86 -3.15
C LYS A 229 -5.96 -30.15 -3.85
N ARG A 230 -6.11 -30.03 -5.17
CA ARG A 230 -5.39 -29.06 -6.02
C ARG A 230 -6.30 -27.90 -6.38
N VAL A 231 -5.70 -26.75 -6.68
CA VAL A 231 -6.40 -25.54 -7.10
C VAL A 231 -5.80 -25.11 -8.43
N PHE A 232 -6.64 -25.00 -9.45
CA PHE A 232 -6.26 -24.55 -10.78
C PHE A 232 -6.94 -23.24 -11.12
N ARG A 233 -6.15 -22.23 -11.48
CA ARG A 233 -6.66 -20.97 -12.01
C ARG A 233 -6.87 -21.11 -13.52
N LEU A 234 -8.09 -20.84 -13.95
CA LEU A 234 -8.53 -20.96 -15.33
C LEU A 234 -8.67 -19.57 -15.95
N PHE A 235 -7.99 -19.37 -17.07
CA PHE A 235 -7.96 -18.09 -17.79
C PHE A 235 -8.77 -18.17 -19.08
N ASP A 236 -9.40 -17.06 -19.45
CA ASP A 236 -10.03 -16.92 -20.76
C ASP A 236 -9.01 -16.55 -21.85
N SER A 237 -9.46 -16.45 -23.10
CA SER A 237 -8.61 -16.13 -24.26
C SER A 237 -7.98 -14.74 -24.23
N THR A 238 -8.43 -13.84 -23.33
CA THR A 238 -7.83 -12.52 -23.13
C THR A 238 -6.65 -12.56 -22.15
N GLY A 239 -6.40 -13.70 -21.52
CA GLY A 239 -5.41 -13.84 -20.46
C GLY A 239 -5.92 -13.40 -19.09
N SER A 240 -7.24 -13.21 -18.93
CA SER A 240 -7.86 -12.83 -17.66
C SER A 240 -8.23 -14.07 -16.84
N PRO A 241 -7.91 -14.13 -15.53
CA PRO A 241 -8.34 -15.23 -14.68
C PRO A 241 -9.84 -15.15 -14.41
N ARG A 242 -10.57 -16.26 -14.58
CA ARG A 242 -12.04 -16.29 -14.47
C ARG A 242 -12.59 -17.21 -13.39
N VAL A 243 -11.90 -18.32 -13.12
CA VAL A 243 -12.34 -19.33 -12.17
C VAL A 243 -11.13 -19.94 -11.48
N ASP A 244 -11.15 -20.03 -10.15
CA ASP A 244 -10.27 -20.92 -9.40
C ASP A 244 -11.04 -22.23 -9.15
N LEU A 245 -10.60 -23.32 -9.79
CA LEU A 245 -11.21 -24.65 -9.74
C LEU A 245 -10.46 -25.55 -8.77
N MET A 246 -11.19 -26.06 -7.77
CA MET A 246 -10.71 -27.09 -6.85
C MET A 246 -11.03 -28.49 -7.39
N MET A 247 -10.03 -29.36 -7.40
CA MET A 247 -10.13 -30.78 -7.74
C MET A 247 -9.51 -31.63 -6.64
N THR A 248 -9.94 -32.87 -6.47
CA THR A 248 -9.27 -33.77 -5.50
C THR A 248 -7.91 -34.21 -6.04
N ASP A 249 -6.93 -34.44 -5.16
CA ASP A 249 -5.62 -34.97 -5.58
C ASP A 249 -5.75 -36.30 -6.34
N ASP A 250 -6.69 -37.15 -5.91
CA ASP A 250 -6.88 -38.45 -6.55
C ASP A 250 -7.53 -38.30 -7.93
N GLU A 251 -8.53 -37.43 -8.10
CA GLU A 251 -9.06 -37.06 -9.42
C GLU A 251 -7.94 -36.57 -10.35
N VAL A 252 -7.09 -35.66 -9.89
CA VAL A 252 -5.96 -35.15 -10.70
C VAL A 252 -4.97 -36.25 -11.09
N LYS A 253 -4.72 -37.25 -10.21
CA LYS A 253 -3.85 -38.39 -10.53
C LYS A 253 -4.47 -39.37 -11.53
N HIS A 254 -5.78 -39.58 -11.45
CA HIS A 254 -6.47 -40.58 -12.29
C HIS A 254 -6.91 -39.99 -13.65
N ASP A 255 -7.48 -38.79 -13.65
CA ASP A 255 -8.05 -38.16 -14.85
C ASP A 255 -7.13 -37.09 -15.46
N GLY A 256 -6.17 -36.59 -14.68
CA GLY A 256 -5.30 -35.48 -15.06
C GLY A 256 -5.77 -34.12 -14.56
N ALA A 257 -4.90 -33.12 -14.69
CA ALA A 257 -5.26 -31.71 -14.46
C ALA A 257 -6.12 -31.16 -15.62
N PRO A 258 -6.86 -30.06 -15.41
CA PRO A 258 -7.59 -29.38 -16.48
C PRO A 258 -6.64 -29.00 -17.62
N LYS A 259 -7.08 -29.15 -18.88
CA LYS A 259 -6.26 -28.86 -20.05
C LYS A 259 -6.80 -27.68 -20.83
N VAL A 260 -5.88 -26.95 -21.45
CA VAL A 260 -6.19 -25.87 -22.38
C VAL A 260 -7.03 -26.40 -23.54
N GLY A 261 -8.12 -25.72 -23.86
CA GLY A 261 -9.03 -26.09 -24.96
C GLY A 261 -10.02 -27.23 -24.64
N GLU A 262 -9.92 -27.88 -23.49
CA GLU A 262 -10.87 -28.92 -23.05
C GLU A 262 -11.90 -28.31 -22.08
N ALA A 263 -13.18 -28.44 -22.39
CA ALA A 263 -14.25 -27.93 -21.55
C ALA A 263 -14.31 -28.69 -20.21
N ILE A 264 -14.45 -27.96 -19.10
CA ILE A 264 -14.59 -28.51 -17.76
C ILE A 264 -15.81 -27.91 -17.06
N THR A 265 -16.55 -28.76 -16.33
CA THR A 265 -17.68 -28.31 -15.50
C THR A 265 -17.17 -27.75 -14.18
N CYS A 266 -17.50 -26.49 -13.91
CA CYS A 266 -17.21 -25.79 -12.67
C CYS A 266 -18.50 -25.65 -11.86
N CYS A 267 -18.59 -26.37 -10.74
CA CYS A 267 -19.76 -26.35 -9.86
C CYS A 267 -19.56 -25.36 -8.71
N HIS A 268 -20.59 -24.58 -8.40
CA HIS A 268 -20.62 -23.79 -7.18
C HIS A 268 -20.65 -24.74 -5.97
N PRO A 269 -19.82 -24.53 -4.92
CA PRO A 269 -19.69 -25.49 -3.83
C PRO A 269 -21.01 -25.78 -3.10
N LEU A 270 -21.86 -24.78 -2.91
CA LEU A 270 -23.07 -24.93 -2.07
C LEU A 270 -24.38 -24.97 -2.86
N ASP A 271 -24.34 -24.70 -4.17
CA ASP A 271 -25.55 -24.48 -4.97
C ASP A 271 -25.47 -25.34 -6.23
N ALA A 272 -26.11 -26.52 -6.17
CA ALA A 272 -26.10 -27.50 -7.26
C ALA A 272 -26.68 -26.97 -8.58
N SER A 273 -27.51 -25.92 -8.51
CA SER A 273 -28.11 -25.29 -9.68
C SER A 273 -27.13 -24.36 -10.41
N LYS A 274 -26.10 -23.87 -9.72
CA LYS A 274 -25.07 -22.99 -10.27
C LYS A 274 -23.86 -23.80 -10.70
N ARG A 275 -23.83 -24.10 -12.00
CA ARG A 275 -22.67 -24.71 -12.66
C ARG A 275 -22.47 -24.09 -14.02
N ILE A 276 -21.21 -23.98 -14.43
CA ILE A 276 -20.82 -23.47 -15.76
C ILE A 276 -19.92 -24.49 -16.44
N SER A 277 -19.99 -24.56 -17.76
CA SER A 277 -18.97 -25.24 -18.57
C SER A 277 -17.97 -24.17 -19.03
N PHE A 278 -16.69 -24.36 -18.71
CA PHE A 278 -15.63 -23.41 -19.03
C PHE A 278 -14.55 -24.09 -19.86
N THR A 279 -14.11 -23.46 -20.94
CA THR A 279 -12.99 -23.93 -21.77
C THR A 279 -11.81 -22.99 -21.56
N PRO A 280 -10.77 -23.38 -20.81
CA PRO A 280 -9.66 -22.51 -20.48
C PRO A 280 -8.73 -22.31 -21.68
N ALA A 281 -8.28 -21.07 -21.89
CA ALA A 281 -7.19 -20.75 -22.81
C ALA A 281 -5.81 -20.91 -22.15
N GLN A 282 -5.76 -20.81 -20.83
CA GLN A 282 -4.59 -21.12 -20.00
C GLN A 282 -5.06 -21.72 -18.67
N VAL A 283 -4.24 -22.63 -18.14
CA VAL A 283 -4.45 -23.28 -16.84
C VAL A 283 -3.18 -23.11 -16.02
N GLU A 284 -3.31 -22.64 -14.79
CA GLU A 284 -2.22 -22.51 -13.83
C GLU A 284 -2.52 -23.34 -12.57
N ASP A 285 -1.55 -24.10 -12.09
CA ASP A 285 -1.63 -24.78 -10.80
C ASP A 285 -1.15 -23.85 -9.68
N VAL A 286 -2.07 -23.45 -8.82
CA VAL A 286 -1.84 -22.36 -7.85
C VAL A 286 -1.01 -22.83 -6.65
N LEU A 287 -1.11 -24.11 -6.27
CA LEU A 287 -0.46 -24.63 -5.07
C LEU A 287 0.90 -25.26 -5.41
N THR A 288 1.97 -24.56 -5.07
CA THR A 288 3.34 -25.08 -5.19
C THR A 288 3.81 -25.72 -3.88
N CYS A 289 4.42 -26.91 -3.95
CA CYS A 289 5.04 -27.54 -2.79
C CYS A 289 6.31 -26.79 -2.39
N VAL A 290 6.27 -26.12 -1.23
CA VAL A 290 7.42 -25.35 -0.69
C VAL A 290 8.24 -26.15 0.32
N TRP A 291 7.67 -27.21 0.90
CA TRP A 291 8.29 -28.05 1.93
C TRP A 291 7.76 -29.48 1.91
N ASP A 292 8.67 -30.46 1.91
CA ASP A 292 8.40 -31.91 1.93
C ASP A 292 9.25 -32.66 2.99
N GLY A 293 9.74 -31.93 3.99
CA GLY A 293 10.80 -32.38 4.91
C GLY A 293 12.07 -31.54 4.76
N LYS A 294 12.23 -30.85 3.63
CA LYS A 294 13.22 -29.80 3.40
C LYS A 294 12.59 -28.66 2.59
N ILE A 295 13.23 -27.48 2.60
CA ILE A 295 12.79 -26.35 1.77
C ILE A 295 13.06 -26.71 0.30
N LEU A 296 12.02 -26.65 -0.53
CA LEU A 296 12.10 -26.99 -1.96
C LEU A 296 12.20 -25.77 -2.87
N THR A 297 11.76 -24.61 -2.40
CA THR A 297 11.70 -23.37 -3.17
C THR A 297 12.55 -22.29 -2.52
N LEU A 298 13.29 -21.53 -3.33
CA LEU A 298 13.96 -20.32 -2.85
C LEU A 298 12.92 -19.29 -2.42
N VAL A 299 13.18 -18.60 -1.31
CA VAL A 299 12.36 -17.47 -0.88
C VAL A 299 12.58 -16.33 -1.86
N GLU A 300 11.50 -15.92 -2.55
CA GLU A 300 11.53 -14.76 -3.45
C GLU A 300 11.92 -13.49 -2.68
N ASN A 301 12.67 -12.58 -3.32
CA ASN A 301 12.91 -11.27 -2.73
C ASN A 301 11.61 -10.42 -2.76
N VAL A 302 11.52 -9.41 -1.89
CA VAL A 302 10.28 -8.64 -1.72
C VAL A 302 9.88 -7.82 -2.96
N ASP A 303 10.84 -7.46 -3.81
CA ASP A 303 10.59 -6.73 -5.06
C ASP A 303 10.00 -7.63 -6.14
N ALA A 304 10.49 -8.86 -6.28
CA ALA A 304 9.90 -9.86 -7.18
C ALA A 304 8.46 -10.20 -6.74
N ILE A 305 8.21 -10.31 -5.43
CA ILE A 305 6.86 -10.51 -4.90
C ILE A 305 5.97 -9.29 -5.23
N ARG A 306 6.50 -8.06 -5.09
CA ARG A 306 5.78 -6.82 -5.45
C ARG A 306 5.43 -6.78 -6.93
N ASP A 307 6.37 -7.11 -7.80
CA ASP A 307 6.16 -7.13 -9.25
C ASP A 307 5.14 -8.19 -9.65
N ARG A 308 5.20 -9.38 -9.04
CA ARG A 308 4.19 -10.41 -9.22
C ARG A 308 2.81 -9.93 -8.77
N ALA A 309 2.68 -9.39 -7.56
CA ALA A 309 1.41 -8.86 -7.05
C ALA A 309 0.82 -7.78 -7.97
N LYS A 310 1.64 -6.87 -8.49
CA LYS A 310 1.21 -5.85 -9.45
C LYS A 310 0.70 -6.47 -10.76
N ARG A 311 1.43 -7.43 -11.33
CA ARG A 311 1.00 -8.12 -12.57
C ARG A 311 -0.31 -8.89 -12.38
N GLU A 312 -0.45 -9.63 -11.27
CA GLU A 312 -1.67 -10.38 -10.95
C GLU A 312 -2.87 -9.44 -10.79
N LEU A 313 -2.70 -8.32 -10.09
CA LEU A 313 -3.75 -7.32 -9.93
C LEU A 313 -4.13 -6.64 -11.26
N GLN A 314 -3.16 -6.43 -12.16
CA GLN A 314 -3.43 -5.90 -13.49
C GLN A 314 -4.20 -6.89 -14.37
N ALA A 315 -3.89 -8.18 -14.27
CA ALA A 315 -4.57 -9.24 -15.02
C ALA A 315 -6.01 -9.48 -14.51
N LEU A 316 -6.29 -9.18 -13.25
CA LEU A 316 -7.62 -9.36 -12.66
C LEU A 316 -8.66 -8.43 -13.33
N PRO A 317 -9.82 -8.94 -13.76
CA PRO A 317 -10.89 -8.12 -14.33
C PRO A 317 -11.35 -6.97 -13.44
N GLU A 318 -11.72 -5.84 -14.06
CA GLU A 318 -12.13 -4.61 -13.35
C GLU A 318 -13.34 -4.84 -12.44
N GLU A 319 -14.26 -5.75 -12.79
CA GLU A 319 -15.42 -6.07 -11.94
C GLU A 319 -15.06 -6.57 -10.54
N HIS A 320 -13.89 -7.19 -10.37
CA HIS A 320 -13.41 -7.68 -9.08
C HIS A 320 -12.61 -6.62 -8.30
N LYS A 321 -12.17 -5.55 -8.97
CA LYS A 321 -11.32 -4.49 -8.40
C LYS A 321 -12.10 -3.25 -7.97
N ARG A 322 -13.40 -3.19 -8.27
CA ARG A 322 -14.23 -2.04 -7.92
C ARG A 322 -14.26 -1.86 -6.40
N ARG A 323 -14.11 -0.61 -5.97
CA ARG A 323 -14.24 -0.21 -4.56
C ARG A 323 -15.63 -0.52 -4.01
N PHE A 324 -16.67 -0.22 -4.79
CA PHE A 324 -18.06 -0.42 -4.40
C PHE A 324 -18.65 -1.63 -5.12
N ASP A 325 -19.25 -2.52 -4.35
CA ASP A 325 -19.92 -3.74 -4.82
C ASP A 325 -19.09 -4.55 -5.84
N PRO A 326 -17.86 -4.96 -5.49
CA PRO A 326 -17.05 -5.80 -6.37
C PRO A 326 -17.78 -7.12 -6.64
N GLN A 327 -17.79 -7.55 -7.90
CA GLN A 327 -18.35 -8.85 -8.25
C GLN A 327 -17.51 -9.96 -7.60
N PRO A 328 -18.13 -10.94 -6.91
CA PRO A 328 -17.39 -12.05 -6.33
C PRO A 328 -16.61 -12.83 -7.40
N TYR A 329 -15.36 -13.18 -7.08
CA TYR A 329 -14.55 -14.05 -7.94
C TYR A 329 -15.05 -15.50 -7.85
N ASN A 330 -15.11 -16.20 -8.98
CA ASN A 330 -15.65 -17.55 -9.02
C ASN A 330 -14.66 -18.56 -8.45
N VAL A 331 -14.99 -19.14 -7.30
CA VAL A 331 -14.29 -20.29 -6.74
C VAL A 331 -15.20 -21.51 -6.85
N SER A 332 -14.80 -22.48 -7.68
CA SER A 332 -15.62 -23.64 -8.04
C SER A 332 -14.96 -24.96 -7.61
N ILE A 333 -15.74 -26.03 -7.60
CA ILE A 333 -15.28 -27.41 -7.40
C ILE A 333 -15.63 -28.28 -8.61
N SER A 334 -14.86 -29.32 -8.87
CA SER A 334 -15.17 -30.32 -9.90
C SER A 334 -16.45 -31.09 -9.56
N GLU A 335 -17.06 -31.74 -10.56
CA GLU A 335 -18.23 -32.58 -10.36
C GLU A 335 -17.97 -33.74 -9.39
N LYS A 336 -16.78 -34.36 -9.46
CA LYS A 336 -16.39 -35.45 -8.57
C LYS A 336 -16.24 -34.95 -7.13
N LEU A 337 -15.60 -33.80 -6.93
CA LEU A 337 -15.47 -33.19 -5.60
C LEU A 337 -16.83 -32.74 -5.06
N PHE A 338 -17.70 -32.18 -5.90
CA PHE A 338 -19.07 -31.81 -5.52
C PHE A 338 -19.85 -33.02 -5.01
N LYS A 339 -19.82 -34.13 -5.77
CA LYS A 339 -20.47 -35.39 -5.38
C LYS A 339 -19.90 -35.93 -4.06
N MET A 340 -18.58 -36.02 -3.94
CA MET A 340 -17.93 -36.49 -2.70
C MET A 340 -18.33 -35.66 -1.49
N MET A 341 -18.38 -34.33 -1.64
CA MET A 341 -18.79 -33.43 -0.56
C MET A 341 -20.26 -33.64 -0.18
N HIS A 342 -21.16 -33.79 -1.15
CA HIS A 342 -22.58 -34.00 -0.89
C HIS A 342 -22.87 -35.37 -0.25
N ASP A 343 -22.17 -36.42 -0.71
CA ASP A 343 -22.28 -37.77 -0.15
C ASP A 343 -21.80 -37.78 1.31
N LEU A 344 -20.62 -37.16 1.58
CA LEU A 344 -20.09 -37.04 2.95
C LEU A 344 -21.00 -36.22 3.85
N TRP A 345 -21.49 -35.09 3.36
CA TRP A 345 -22.42 -34.26 4.13
C TRP A 345 -23.66 -35.06 4.52
N THR A 346 -24.32 -35.70 3.55
CA THR A 346 -25.52 -36.52 3.81
C THR A 346 -25.23 -37.64 4.82
N SER A 347 -24.07 -38.28 4.73
CA SER A 347 -23.69 -39.38 5.64
C SER A 347 -23.38 -38.94 7.07
N GLU A 348 -22.84 -37.75 7.26
CA GLU A 348 -22.41 -37.21 8.56
C GLU A 348 -23.47 -36.31 9.20
N ALA A 349 -24.50 -35.90 8.43
CA ALA A 349 -25.63 -35.13 8.95
C ALA A 349 -26.49 -36.01 9.88
N PRO A 350 -26.82 -35.53 11.10
CA PRO A 350 -27.68 -36.28 12.01
C PRO A 350 -29.04 -36.57 11.38
N THR A 351 -29.49 -37.82 11.41
CA THR A 351 -30.88 -38.16 11.10
C THR A 351 -31.77 -37.74 12.26
N HIS A 352 -32.60 -36.72 12.07
CA HIS A 352 -33.60 -36.36 13.06
C HIS A 352 -34.81 -37.32 12.95
N SER A 353 -35.02 -38.17 13.96
CA SER A 353 -36.27 -38.90 14.09
C SER A 353 -37.39 -37.92 14.44
N SER A 354 -38.45 -37.87 13.64
CA SER A 354 -39.70 -37.21 14.03
C SER A 354 -40.41 -38.04 15.11
N ALA A 355 -39.82 -38.10 16.31
CA ALA A 355 -40.56 -38.54 17.48
C ALA A 355 -41.47 -37.37 17.89
N SER A 356 -42.74 -37.55 17.57
CA SER A 356 -43.88 -36.81 18.11
C SER A 356 -43.68 -36.42 19.57
N SER A 357 -43.72 -35.12 19.86
CA SER A 357 -44.16 -34.61 21.16
C SER A 357 -45.35 -33.70 20.92
N SER A 358 -46.50 -34.31 21.21
CA SER A 358 -47.85 -33.79 21.45
C SER A 358 -47.95 -32.38 22.03
#